data_AF-A0A813Y5Q2-F1
#
_entry.id   AF-A0A813Y5Q2-F1
#
_cell.length_a   1.000
_cell.length_b   1.000
_cell.length_c   1.000
_cell.angle_alpha   90.00
_cell.angle_beta   90.00
_cell.angle_gamma   90.00
#
_symmetry.space_group_name_H-M   'P 1'
#
loop_
_entity.id
_entity.type
_entity.pdbx_description
1 polymer ?
#
loop_
_entity_poly.entity_id
_entity_poly.type
_entity_poly.pdbx_seq_one_letter_code
_entity_poly.pdbx_strand_id
1 'polypeptide(L)'
;MIYIGWNSWNHYGCGINEQIVKLTADALVSSGLASKGYTYVNIDDCWAYKRDEHGIIHEDPKTFPSGMKALADYVHSKNLKFGLYSDSGNQTCAGRPGSLGFETQDAEAYASWGVDYLKYDNCYSEHILPMIRYPVMRDALNKTGRPIFYSMCEWGQYLPSLWAPQIGNSWRTTGDINDRWSSMLINIDITNLFAEAAAPGGWNDPDMLEIGNGHMSSVEYISHMSLWAIAKAPLLIGCDVTNMSADTLKILTNQEVIDVNQDALGVQGKKIRLDLQNDLEVWAGPLADGAQVVLLFNRSLRTQGITVFWTEIGFNEKQIATVRDLWKHEDLGNFQQYYNATAIDSHGVVMLKIKPKL
;
A
#
# COMPACT_ATOMS: atom_id res chain seq x y z
N MET A 1 -9.98 6.27 5.31
CA MET A 1 -9.59 5.95 3.92
C MET A 1 -8.23 5.27 3.95
N ILE A 2 -7.94 4.43 2.97
CA ILE A 2 -6.62 3.79 2.82
C ILE A 2 -5.63 4.89 2.46
N TYR A 3 -4.45 4.87 3.06
CA TYR A 3 -3.42 5.85 2.75
C TYR A 3 -2.72 5.50 1.44
N ILE A 4 -2.35 6.52 0.67
CA ILE A 4 -1.60 6.39 -0.58
C ILE A 4 -0.52 7.47 -0.60
N GLY A 5 0.66 7.13 -1.12
CA GLY A 5 1.84 7.97 -1.00
C GLY A 5 3.07 7.37 -1.63
N TRP A 6 4.23 7.70 -1.10
CA TRP A 6 5.53 7.23 -1.56
C TRP A 6 6.38 6.85 -0.35
N ASN A 7 7.26 5.86 -0.52
CA ASN A 7 8.26 5.48 0.47
C ASN A 7 9.64 5.35 -0.19
N SER A 8 10.68 5.77 0.53
CA SER A 8 12.05 5.80 0.01
C SER A 8 12.73 4.44 -0.18
N TRP A 9 12.28 3.39 0.51
CA TRP A 9 13.08 2.17 0.73
C TRP A 9 13.42 1.39 -0.54
N ASN A 10 12.41 1.01 -1.33
CA ASN A 10 12.59 0.10 -2.46
C ASN A 10 13.60 0.61 -3.50
N HIS A 11 13.67 1.92 -3.70
CA HIS A 11 14.61 2.54 -4.64
C HIS A 11 15.90 3.04 -3.99
N TYR A 12 15.81 3.77 -2.87
CA TYR A 12 16.96 4.48 -2.30
C TYR A 12 17.64 3.74 -1.16
N GLY A 13 16.96 2.84 -0.45
CA GLY A 13 17.47 2.22 0.78
C GLY A 13 18.07 3.26 1.74
N CYS A 14 19.27 2.98 2.28
CA CYS A 14 20.00 3.94 3.10
C CYS A 14 20.62 5.14 2.33
N GLY A 15 20.46 5.22 1.01
CA GLY A 15 20.92 6.34 0.18
C GLY A 15 20.05 7.60 0.26
N ILE A 16 19.06 7.62 1.16
CA ILE A 16 18.12 8.73 1.33
C ILE A 16 18.76 9.95 2.00
N ASN A 17 18.35 11.16 1.58
CA ASN A 17 18.75 12.42 2.18
C ASN A 17 17.68 13.51 1.96
N GLU A 18 17.83 14.64 2.64
CA GLU A 18 16.90 15.77 2.61
C GLU A 18 16.60 16.26 1.19
N GLN A 19 17.61 16.34 0.33
CA GLN A 19 17.44 16.84 -1.04
C GLN A 19 16.57 15.89 -1.88
N ILE A 20 16.78 14.58 -1.75
CA ILE A 20 15.95 13.57 -2.41
C ILE A 20 14.50 13.73 -1.97
N VAL A 21 14.25 13.82 -0.66
CA VAL A 21 12.88 13.96 -0.13
C VAL A 21 12.19 15.23 -0.64
N LYS A 22 12.91 16.36 -0.71
CA LYS A 22 12.37 17.61 -1.26
C LYS A 22 12.03 17.48 -2.76
N LEU A 23 12.93 16.88 -3.55
CA LEU A 23 12.70 16.66 -4.98
C LEU A 23 11.54 15.68 -5.23
N THR A 24 11.44 14.63 -4.43
CA THR A 24 10.32 13.68 -4.46
C THR A 24 9.00 14.39 -4.15
N ALA A 25 8.96 15.21 -3.10
CA ALA A 25 7.77 15.99 -2.76
C ALA A 25 7.35 16.93 -3.90
N ASP A 26 8.31 17.61 -4.52
CA ASP A 26 8.04 18.45 -5.70
C ASP A 26 7.55 17.63 -6.89
N ALA A 27 8.16 16.48 -7.15
CA ALA A 27 7.81 15.59 -8.25
C ALA A 27 6.41 14.98 -8.09
N LEU A 28 5.99 14.61 -6.87
CA LEU A 28 4.63 14.16 -6.58
C LEU A 28 3.60 15.22 -6.98
N VAL A 29 3.88 16.49 -6.71
CA VAL A 29 3.00 17.60 -7.11
C VAL A 29 3.06 17.83 -8.62
N SER A 30 4.25 18.00 -9.20
CA SER A 30 4.40 18.40 -10.60
C SER A 30 3.98 17.32 -11.60
N SER A 31 4.09 16.04 -11.23
CA SER A 31 3.61 14.91 -12.05
C SER A 31 2.09 14.70 -11.97
N GLY A 32 1.41 15.37 -11.03
CA GLY A 32 -0.02 15.18 -10.78
C GLY A 32 -0.34 14.00 -9.87
N LEU A 33 0.63 13.21 -9.40
CA LEU A 33 0.40 12.11 -8.46
C LEU A 33 -0.28 12.59 -7.17
N ALA A 34 0.13 13.73 -6.62
CA ALA A 34 -0.52 14.32 -5.45
C ALA A 34 -2.02 14.59 -5.68
N SER A 35 -2.40 15.00 -6.90
CA SER A 35 -3.82 15.20 -7.26
C SER A 35 -4.62 13.90 -7.39
N LYS A 36 -3.92 12.77 -7.58
CA LYS A 36 -4.48 11.41 -7.51
C LYS A 36 -4.56 10.87 -6.07
N GLY A 37 -4.08 11.67 -5.11
CA GLY A 37 -4.17 11.44 -3.67
C GLY A 37 -2.89 10.91 -3.02
N TYR A 38 -1.83 10.62 -3.79
CA TYR A 38 -0.50 10.24 -3.28
C TYR A 38 0.11 11.38 -2.48
N THR A 39 -0.22 11.44 -1.20
CA THR A 39 0.00 12.62 -0.35
C THR A 39 0.99 12.37 0.78
N TYR A 40 1.22 11.12 1.16
CA TYR A 40 2.24 10.79 2.16
C TYR A 40 3.63 10.68 1.52
N VAL A 41 4.59 11.42 2.06
CA VAL A 41 6.02 11.34 1.72
C VAL A 41 6.72 10.68 2.90
N ASN A 42 6.91 9.36 2.81
CA ASN A 42 7.44 8.56 3.90
C ASN A 42 8.95 8.35 3.72
N ILE A 43 9.73 8.79 4.70
CA ILE A 43 11.14 8.40 4.81
C ILE A 43 11.20 7.08 5.57
N ASP A 44 11.89 6.10 4.99
CA ASP A 44 12.12 4.80 5.62
C ASP A 44 13.38 4.82 6.51
N ASP A 45 13.99 3.66 6.77
CA ASP A 45 15.15 3.53 7.64
C ASP A 45 16.36 4.44 7.23
N CYS A 46 17.37 4.48 8.08
CA CYS A 46 18.65 5.18 7.88
C CYS A 46 18.60 6.71 8.01
N TRP A 47 17.45 7.30 8.36
CA TRP A 47 17.37 8.73 8.70
C TRP A 47 17.94 9.07 10.08
N ALA A 48 17.71 8.19 11.07
CA ALA A 48 18.14 8.38 12.44
C ALA A 48 19.65 8.10 12.60
N TYR A 49 20.31 8.94 13.40
CA TYR A 49 21.74 8.82 13.67
C TYR A 49 22.06 8.31 15.06
N LYS A 50 21.61 9.02 16.09
CA LYS A 50 21.89 8.68 17.50
C LYS A 50 20.85 9.27 18.43
N ARG A 51 20.88 8.82 19.69
CA ARG A 51 20.22 9.50 20.81
C ARG A 51 21.19 10.47 21.49
N ASP A 52 20.68 11.57 22.02
CA ASP A 52 21.45 12.45 22.90
C ASP A 52 21.46 11.97 24.36
N GLU A 53 22.07 12.76 25.26
CA GLU A 53 22.17 12.44 26.69
C GLU A 53 20.82 12.40 27.43
N HIS A 54 19.78 12.96 26.82
CA HIS A 54 18.41 12.93 27.34
C HIS A 54 17.58 11.79 26.73
N GLY A 55 18.16 10.99 25.83
CA GLY A 55 17.49 9.89 25.14
C GLY A 55 16.76 10.31 23.86
N ILE A 56 16.77 11.60 23.49
CA ILE A 56 16.05 12.10 22.31
C ILE A 56 16.75 11.60 21.04
N ILE A 57 16.00 11.03 20.12
CA ILE A 57 16.50 10.59 18.81
C ILE A 57 16.74 11.80 17.88
N HIS A 58 17.87 11.79 17.17
CA HIS A 58 18.27 12.84 16.22
C HIS A 58 18.58 12.24 14.85
N GLU A 59 18.24 12.97 13.79
CA GLU A 59 18.62 12.68 12.42
C GLU A 59 20.14 12.73 12.18
N ASP A 60 20.61 12.14 11.08
CA ASP A 60 21.99 12.31 10.62
C ASP A 60 22.19 13.73 10.05
N PRO A 61 23.01 14.58 10.70
CA PRO A 61 23.17 15.98 10.28
C PRO A 61 23.89 16.11 8.93
N LYS A 62 24.45 15.04 8.37
CA LYS A 62 25.05 15.05 7.02
C LYS A 62 24.00 14.84 5.94
N THR A 63 23.04 13.95 6.16
CA THR A 63 21.99 13.64 5.18
C THR A 63 20.76 14.51 5.38
N PHE A 64 20.51 14.99 6.60
CA PHE A 64 19.38 15.84 6.99
C PHE A 64 19.83 17.08 7.77
N PRO A 65 20.63 17.97 7.17
CA PRO A 65 21.24 19.12 7.87
C PRO A 65 20.24 20.14 8.41
N SER A 66 19.02 20.22 7.85
CA SER A 66 17.99 21.15 8.33
C SER A 66 17.12 20.56 9.46
N GLY A 67 17.24 19.26 9.71
CA GLY A 67 16.46 18.50 10.68
C GLY A 67 15.04 18.14 10.25
N MET A 68 14.45 17.17 10.96
CA MET A 68 13.18 16.55 10.58
C MET A 68 12.01 17.54 10.56
N LYS A 69 11.97 18.49 11.51
CA LYS A 69 10.92 19.51 11.55
C LYS A 69 10.93 20.39 10.30
N ALA A 70 12.09 20.91 9.90
CA ALA A 70 12.18 21.77 8.72
C ALA A 70 11.82 21.00 7.44
N LEU A 71 12.15 19.71 7.37
CA LEU A 71 11.77 18.86 6.25
C LEU A 71 10.26 18.57 6.22
N ALA A 72 9.65 18.29 7.37
CA ALA A 72 8.20 18.14 7.49
C ALA A 72 7.48 19.44 7.07
N ASP A 73 7.92 20.59 7.57
CA ASP A 73 7.37 21.90 7.19
C ASP A 73 7.47 22.14 5.67
N TYR A 74 8.57 21.72 5.03
CA TYR A 74 8.70 21.77 3.57
C TYR A 74 7.66 20.90 2.88
N VAL A 75 7.50 19.64 3.30
CA VAL A 75 6.52 18.71 2.73
C VAL A 75 5.09 19.25 2.92
N HIS A 76 4.76 19.78 4.09
CA HIS A 76 3.47 20.41 4.37
C HIS A 76 3.21 21.65 3.50
N SER A 77 4.24 22.44 3.18
CA SER A 77 4.12 23.60 2.27
C SER A 77 3.66 23.23 0.86
N LYS A 78 3.77 21.94 0.49
CA LYS A 78 3.32 21.37 -0.78
C LYS A 78 1.92 20.74 -0.70
N ASN A 79 1.22 20.91 0.43
CA ASN A 79 -0.03 20.23 0.78
C ASN A 79 0.11 18.69 0.83
N LEU A 80 1.31 18.21 1.14
CA LEU A 80 1.59 16.79 1.36
C LEU A 80 1.69 16.52 2.87
N LYS A 81 1.85 15.25 3.23
CA LYS A 81 1.99 14.75 4.59
C LYS A 81 3.35 14.09 4.76
N PHE A 82 3.96 14.22 5.93
CA PHE A 82 5.30 13.74 6.19
C PHE A 82 5.27 12.46 7.04
N GLY A 83 5.93 11.40 6.58
CA GLY A 83 6.04 10.14 7.31
C GLY A 83 7.46 9.80 7.72
N LEU A 84 7.58 9.16 8.88
CA LEU A 84 8.83 8.60 9.39
C LEU A 84 8.73 7.10 9.59
N TYR A 85 9.89 6.53 9.87
CA TYR A 85 10.10 5.14 10.19
C TYR A 85 10.79 5.01 11.56
N SER A 86 10.39 4.00 12.33
CA SER A 86 11.16 3.50 13.46
C SER A 86 10.91 2.01 13.62
N ASP A 87 11.46 1.42 14.68
CA ASP A 87 11.35 0.01 14.99
C ASP A 87 10.84 -0.20 16.41
N SER A 88 9.99 -1.21 16.57
CA SER A 88 9.53 -1.73 17.86
C SER A 88 10.57 -2.58 18.60
N GLY A 89 11.85 -2.50 18.24
CA GLY A 89 13.00 -3.07 18.92
C GLY A 89 14.06 -2.03 19.29
N ASN A 90 15.22 -2.51 19.77
CA ASN A 90 16.32 -1.64 20.21
C ASN A 90 17.04 -0.95 19.06
N GLN A 91 17.00 -1.56 17.88
CA GLN A 91 17.58 -1.04 16.65
C GLN A 91 16.57 -1.23 15.53
N THR A 92 16.67 -0.37 14.53
CA THR A 92 16.04 -0.59 13.24
C THR A 92 16.70 -1.72 12.48
N CYS A 93 16.07 -2.21 11.41
CA CYS A 93 16.64 -3.27 10.58
C CYS A 93 18.00 -2.88 9.96
N ALA A 94 18.27 -1.60 9.70
CA ALA A 94 19.57 -1.08 9.26
C ALA A 94 20.52 -0.69 10.42
N GLY A 95 20.20 -1.04 11.67
CA GLY A 95 21.05 -0.83 12.83
C GLY A 95 21.06 0.60 13.37
N ARG A 96 20.03 1.41 13.08
CA ARG A 96 19.82 2.74 13.68
C ARG A 96 19.10 2.61 15.02
N PRO A 97 19.06 3.64 15.88
CA PRO A 97 18.29 3.56 17.13
C PRO A 97 16.82 3.23 16.87
N GLY A 98 16.32 2.15 17.47
CA GLY A 98 14.88 1.82 17.51
C GLY A 98 14.20 2.45 18.73
N SER A 99 12.88 2.31 18.82
CA SER A 99 12.05 3.02 19.82
C SER A 99 11.63 2.17 21.01
N LEU A 100 12.03 0.89 21.09
CA LEU A 100 11.68 0.05 22.24
C LEU A 100 12.21 0.66 23.56
N GLY A 101 11.32 0.94 24.50
CA GLY A 101 11.62 1.61 25.78
C GLY A 101 11.74 3.14 25.70
N PHE A 102 11.65 3.72 24.51
CA PHE A 102 11.70 5.18 24.26
C PHE A 102 10.40 5.70 23.62
N GLU A 103 9.34 4.90 23.59
CA GLU A 103 8.14 5.16 22.77
C GLU A 103 7.49 6.51 23.08
N THR A 104 7.36 6.86 24.37
CA THR A 104 6.78 8.15 24.78
C THR A 104 7.60 9.33 24.28
N GLN A 105 8.93 9.26 24.44
CA GLN A 105 9.83 10.34 24.06
C GLN A 105 9.94 10.49 22.55
N ASP A 106 10.00 9.37 21.83
CA ASP A 106 10.05 9.34 20.38
C ASP A 106 8.74 9.86 19.77
N ALA A 107 7.60 9.42 20.29
CA ALA A 107 6.30 9.94 19.86
C ALA A 107 6.19 11.46 20.07
N GLU A 108 6.63 11.98 21.21
CA GLU A 108 6.68 13.43 21.48
C GLU A 108 7.58 14.17 20.49
N ALA A 109 8.77 13.62 20.18
CA ALA A 109 9.67 14.17 19.19
C ALA A 109 9.01 14.21 17.80
N TYR A 110 8.47 13.07 17.33
CA TYR A 110 7.80 12.96 16.03
C TYR A 110 6.63 13.94 15.91
N ALA A 111 5.80 14.06 16.96
CA ALA A 111 4.71 15.01 16.99
C ALA A 111 5.20 16.47 16.94
N SER A 112 6.26 16.80 17.68
CA SER A 112 6.86 18.14 17.67
C SER A 112 7.47 18.53 16.31
N TRP A 113 7.92 17.53 15.55
CA TRP A 113 8.43 17.69 14.19
C TRP A 113 7.34 17.78 13.13
N GLY A 114 6.08 17.50 13.48
CA GLY A 114 4.98 17.55 12.53
C GLY A 114 4.82 16.27 11.70
N VAL A 115 5.30 15.12 12.19
CA VAL A 115 5.10 13.82 11.53
C VAL A 115 3.60 13.48 11.47
N ASP A 116 3.13 12.96 10.34
CA ASP A 116 1.74 12.57 10.08
C ASP A 116 1.55 11.06 9.96
N TYR A 117 2.65 10.32 9.83
CA TYR A 117 2.66 8.88 9.59
C TYR A 117 3.89 8.23 10.23
N LEU A 118 3.72 7.07 10.85
CA LEU A 118 4.81 6.25 11.37
C LEU A 118 4.69 4.83 10.80
N LYS A 119 5.69 4.38 10.05
CA LYS A 119 5.97 2.94 9.83
C LYS A 119 6.76 2.45 11.03
N TYR A 120 6.30 1.37 11.67
CA TYR A 120 6.90 0.85 12.89
C TYR A 120 7.24 -0.61 12.71
N ASP A 121 8.53 -0.90 12.59
CA ASP A 121 9.11 -2.19 12.20
C ASP A 121 9.28 -3.14 13.40
N ASN A 122 9.84 -4.33 13.19
CA ASN A 122 9.88 -5.42 14.16
C ASN A 122 11.26 -6.11 14.31
N CYS A 123 12.34 -5.49 13.84
CA CYS A 123 13.70 -6.00 14.05
C CYS A 123 14.14 -5.83 15.52
N TYR A 124 15.16 -6.58 15.96
CA TYR A 124 15.79 -6.44 17.28
C TYR A 124 14.83 -6.31 18.49
N SER A 125 13.72 -7.04 18.45
CA SER A 125 12.57 -6.93 19.35
C SER A 125 12.73 -7.49 20.77
N GLU A 126 13.95 -7.86 21.14
CA GLU A 126 14.27 -8.57 22.40
C GLU A 126 13.42 -9.82 22.67
N HIS A 127 12.92 -10.48 21.61
CA HIS A 127 11.99 -11.62 21.70
C HIS A 127 10.65 -11.32 22.40
N ILE A 128 10.31 -10.04 22.57
CA ILE A 128 9.02 -9.63 23.11
C ILE A 128 7.98 -9.69 21.98
N LEU A 129 6.79 -10.23 22.27
CA LEU A 129 5.75 -10.39 21.27
C LEU A 129 5.23 -9.04 20.73
N PRO A 130 4.90 -8.93 19.43
CA PRO A 130 4.42 -7.67 18.83
C PRO A 130 3.13 -7.18 19.49
N MET A 131 2.22 -8.09 19.86
CA MET A 131 0.97 -7.77 20.58
C MET A 131 1.18 -7.08 21.94
N ILE A 132 2.41 -7.11 22.49
CA ILE A 132 2.78 -6.40 23.72
C ILE A 132 3.40 -5.04 23.40
N ARG A 133 4.28 -4.97 22.39
CA ARG A 133 5.09 -3.76 22.09
C ARG A 133 4.34 -2.71 21.27
N TYR A 134 3.57 -3.13 20.27
CA TYR A 134 2.85 -2.20 19.39
C TYR A 134 1.79 -1.33 20.11
N PRO A 135 1.01 -1.84 21.10
CA PRO A 135 0.14 -0.99 21.90
C PRO A 135 0.86 0.15 22.63
N VAL A 136 2.12 -0.05 23.05
CA VAL A 136 2.89 0.96 23.80
C VAL A 136 3.16 2.18 22.93
N MET A 137 3.60 1.96 21.69
CA MET A 137 3.81 3.05 20.74
C MET A 137 2.48 3.69 20.29
N ARG A 138 1.41 2.91 20.08
CA ARG A 138 0.06 3.46 19.83
C ARG A 138 -0.34 4.44 20.93
N ASP A 139 -0.20 4.05 22.20
CA ASP A 139 -0.61 4.87 23.33
C ASP A 139 0.26 6.12 23.47
N ALA A 140 1.57 5.99 23.21
CA ALA A 140 2.48 7.12 23.14
C ALA A 140 2.08 8.13 22.04
N LEU A 141 1.83 7.67 20.81
CA LEU A 141 1.38 8.52 19.69
C LEU A 141 0.07 9.24 20.03
N ASN A 142 -0.92 8.51 20.55
CA ASN A 142 -2.20 9.09 20.95
C ASN A 142 -2.05 10.17 22.03
N LYS A 143 -1.15 9.98 22.99
CA LYS A 143 -0.90 10.92 24.09
C LYS A 143 -0.33 12.27 23.60
N THR A 144 0.32 12.30 22.45
CA THR A 144 0.85 13.56 21.86
C THR A 144 -0.26 14.53 21.45
N GLY A 145 -1.48 14.04 21.21
CA GLY A 145 -2.60 14.81 20.67
C GLY A 145 -2.48 15.14 19.18
N ARG A 146 -1.38 14.78 18.51
CA ARG A 146 -1.26 14.90 17.05
C ARG A 146 -1.78 13.62 16.38
N PRO A 147 -2.68 13.71 15.39
CA PRO A 147 -3.05 12.55 14.58
C PRO A 147 -1.86 12.05 13.75
N ILE A 148 -1.38 10.85 14.05
CA ILE A 148 -0.29 10.17 13.32
C ILE A 148 -0.84 8.82 12.84
N PHE A 149 -0.82 8.59 11.53
CA PHE A 149 -1.21 7.32 10.96
C PHE A 149 -0.21 6.23 11.40
N TYR A 150 -0.70 5.15 12.01
CA TYR A 150 0.16 4.12 12.58
C TYR A 150 0.18 2.87 11.71
N SER A 151 1.25 2.67 10.95
CA SER A 151 1.46 1.51 10.08
C SER A 151 2.41 0.52 10.74
N MET A 152 1.92 -0.68 11.02
CA MET A 152 2.66 -1.72 11.71
C MET A 152 3.38 -2.62 10.70
N CYS A 153 4.66 -2.90 10.92
CA CYS A 153 5.52 -3.64 10.02
C CYS A 153 6.14 -4.83 10.76
N GLU A 154 5.29 -5.79 11.13
CA GLU A 154 5.72 -7.01 11.84
C GLU A 154 5.71 -8.26 10.96
N TRP A 155 5.43 -8.08 9.68
CA TRP A 155 5.52 -9.09 8.62
C TRP A 155 4.53 -10.25 8.71
N GLY A 156 3.38 -10.06 9.38
CA GLY A 156 2.37 -11.10 9.56
C GLY A 156 2.67 -12.05 10.73
N GLN A 157 3.71 -11.79 11.53
CA GLN A 157 4.06 -12.62 12.68
C GLN A 157 2.96 -12.60 13.74
N TYR A 158 2.64 -13.79 14.26
CA TYR A 158 1.57 -13.94 15.25
C TYR A 158 0.21 -13.41 14.78
N LEU A 159 -0.07 -13.46 13.47
CA LEU A 159 -1.39 -13.22 12.86
C LEU A 159 -1.98 -11.83 13.22
N PRO A 160 -1.40 -10.72 12.72
CA PRO A 160 -1.88 -9.36 13.01
C PRO A 160 -3.35 -9.16 12.67
N SER A 161 -3.88 -9.87 11.68
CA SER A 161 -5.31 -9.86 11.33
C SER A 161 -6.26 -10.12 12.50
N LEU A 162 -5.79 -10.74 13.59
CA LEU A 162 -6.58 -11.01 14.80
C LEU A 162 -6.51 -9.92 15.87
N TRP A 163 -5.53 -9.02 15.83
CA TRP A 163 -5.26 -8.07 16.93
C TRP A 163 -4.89 -6.64 16.47
N ALA A 164 -4.25 -6.50 15.33
CA ALA A 164 -3.83 -5.23 14.74
C ALA A 164 -4.95 -4.21 14.46
N PRO A 165 -6.19 -4.62 14.07
CA PRO A 165 -7.27 -3.66 13.81
C PRO A 165 -7.64 -2.75 14.99
N GLN A 166 -7.30 -3.15 16.22
CA GLN A 166 -7.57 -2.36 17.44
C GLN A 166 -6.37 -1.50 17.86
N ILE A 167 -5.27 -1.56 17.12
CA ILE A 167 -4.00 -0.92 17.49
C ILE A 167 -3.57 0.12 16.47
N GLY A 168 -3.46 -0.28 15.20
CA GLY A 168 -2.93 0.56 14.13
C GLY A 168 -3.92 0.76 13.00
N ASN A 169 -3.50 1.53 12.02
CA ASN A 169 -4.30 1.85 10.83
C ASN A 169 -3.98 0.95 9.63
N SER A 170 -2.82 0.30 9.64
CA SER A 170 -2.49 -0.81 8.74
C SER A 170 -1.49 -1.75 9.40
N TRP A 171 -1.38 -2.97 8.86
CA TRP A 171 -0.39 -3.96 9.30
C TRP A 171 0.13 -4.78 8.12
N ARG A 172 1.45 -4.89 8.03
CA ARG A 172 2.12 -5.77 7.08
C ARG A 172 1.68 -7.21 7.32
N THR A 173 1.22 -7.88 6.27
CA THR A 173 0.74 -9.27 6.33
C THR A 173 1.81 -10.28 5.94
N THR A 174 2.92 -9.81 5.38
CA THR A 174 3.97 -10.65 4.78
C THR A 174 5.36 -10.07 5.01
N GLY A 175 6.39 -10.89 4.73
CA GLY A 175 7.74 -10.37 4.51
C GLY A 175 7.83 -9.39 3.35
N ASP A 176 9.01 -8.80 3.19
CA ASP A 176 9.22 -7.71 2.21
C ASP A 176 9.01 -8.18 0.77
N ILE A 177 8.35 -7.33 0.00
CA ILE A 177 8.29 -7.47 -1.45
C ILE A 177 9.68 -7.20 -2.05
N ASN A 178 9.93 -7.79 -3.21
CA ASN A 178 10.98 -7.38 -4.13
C ASN A 178 10.38 -7.28 -5.53
N ASP A 179 11.02 -6.52 -6.42
CA ASP A 179 10.60 -6.30 -7.80
C ASP A 179 10.76 -7.56 -8.66
N ARG A 180 9.95 -8.59 -8.37
CA ARG A 180 9.88 -9.86 -9.08
C ARG A 180 8.44 -10.36 -9.04
N TRP A 181 8.00 -10.90 -10.17
CA TRP A 181 6.67 -11.47 -10.32
C TRP A 181 6.30 -12.46 -9.21
N SER A 182 7.21 -13.37 -8.88
CA SER A 182 6.99 -14.37 -7.84
C SER A 182 6.83 -13.77 -6.45
N SER A 183 7.53 -12.69 -6.12
CA SER A 183 7.40 -12.02 -4.82
C SER A 183 6.05 -11.32 -4.70
N MET A 184 5.64 -10.60 -5.75
CA MET A 184 4.33 -9.96 -5.81
C MET A 184 3.20 -10.99 -5.62
N LEU A 185 3.29 -12.14 -6.31
CA LEU A 185 2.33 -13.24 -6.16
C LEU A 185 2.29 -13.82 -4.75
N ILE A 186 3.44 -14.07 -4.12
CA ILE A 186 3.50 -14.58 -2.74
C ILE A 186 2.80 -13.60 -1.78
N ASN A 187 3.09 -12.31 -1.91
CA ASN A 187 2.56 -11.30 -1.00
C ASN A 187 1.03 -11.20 -1.10
N ILE A 188 0.50 -11.15 -2.33
CA ILE A 188 -0.94 -11.04 -2.54
C ILE A 188 -1.69 -12.33 -2.17
N ASP A 189 -1.10 -13.51 -2.44
CA ASP A 189 -1.72 -14.80 -2.10
C ASP A 189 -1.86 -14.97 -0.58
N ILE A 190 -0.85 -14.59 0.20
CA ILE A 190 -0.93 -14.63 1.67
C ILE A 190 -1.94 -13.59 2.17
N THR A 191 -1.87 -12.36 1.65
CA THR A 191 -2.75 -11.26 2.10
C THR A 191 -4.23 -11.54 1.85
N ASN A 192 -4.55 -12.24 0.76
CA ASN A 192 -5.91 -12.66 0.45
C ASN A 192 -6.55 -13.55 1.54
N LEU A 193 -5.75 -14.29 2.32
CA LEU A 193 -6.24 -15.12 3.42
C LEU A 193 -6.86 -14.28 4.55
N PHE A 194 -6.52 -12.99 4.61
CA PHE A 194 -6.91 -12.09 5.70
C PHE A 194 -7.91 -11.02 5.27
N ALA A 195 -8.56 -11.18 4.11
CA ALA A 195 -9.46 -10.17 3.55
C ALA A 195 -10.53 -9.66 4.52
N GLU A 196 -11.08 -10.55 5.36
CA GLU A 196 -12.14 -10.22 6.32
C GLU A 196 -11.66 -9.37 7.51
N ALA A 197 -10.34 -9.24 7.72
CA ALA A 197 -9.78 -8.40 8.78
C ALA A 197 -9.62 -6.93 8.35
N ALA A 198 -9.62 -6.65 7.04
CA ALA A 198 -9.53 -5.29 6.52
C ALA A 198 -10.90 -4.60 6.55
N ALA A 199 -10.93 -3.37 7.06
CA ALA A 199 -12.13 -2.55 7.14
C ALA A 199 -11.75 -1.06 7.23
N PRO A 200 -12.70 -0.13 7.05
CA PRO A 200 -12.44 1.30 7.25
C PRO A 200 -11.74 1.60 8.58
N GLY A 201 -10.47 2.00 8.50
CA GLY A 201 -9.63 2.36 9.65
C GLY A 201 -8.52 1.37 9.97
N GLY A 202 -8.54 0.15 9.40
CA GLY A 202 -7.53 -0.88 9.58
C GLY A 202 -7.37 -1.74 8.32
N TRP A 203 -6.19 -1.71 7.70
CA TRP A 203 -5.95 -2.31 6.38
C TRP A 203 -4.83 -3.34 6.40
N ASN A 204 -5.04 -4.47 5.70
CA ASN A 204 -3.96 -5.40 5.40
C ASN A 204 -2.96 -4.73 4.43
N ASP A 205 -1.67 -4.89 4.71
CA ASP A 205 -0.59 -4.30 3.93
C ASP A 205 0.30 -5.40 3.30
N PRO A 206 0.10 -5.74 2.02
CA PRO A 206 0.96 -6.66 1.27
C PRO A 206 2.32 -6.06 0.86
N ASP A 207 2.71 -4.91 1.44
CA ASP A 207 3.91 -4.12 1.18
C ASP A 207 3.79 -3.11 0.03
N MET A 208 4.86 -2.34 -0.20
CA MET A 208 4.92 -1.23 -1.16
C MET A 208 4.78 -1.67 -2.63
N LEU A 209 4.45 -0.73 -3.51
CA LEU A 209 4.37 -0.95 -4.96
C LEU A 209 5.76 -0.92 -5.59
N GLU A 210 6.11 -1.97 -6.34
CA GLU A 210 7.36 -2.06 -7.11
C GLU A 210 7.28 -1.44 -8.51
N ILE A 211 6.16 -0.81 -8.83
CA ILE A 211 5.84 -0.26 -10.15
C ILE A 211 6.88 0.78 -10.57
N GLY A 212 7.64 0.46 -11.62
CA GLY A 212 8.67 1.33 -12.20
C GLY A 212 10.09 1.08 -11.72
N ASN A 213 10.34 0.05 -10.89
CA ASN A 213 11.70 -0.32 -10.46
C ASN A 213 12.48 -1.15 -11.51
N GLY A 214 11.81 -1.65 -12.54
CA GLY A 214 12.42 -2.09 -13.81
C GLY A 214 12.67 -3.59 -13.95
N HIS A 215 12.29 -4.42 -12.97
CA HIS A 215 12.50 -5.87 -12.99
C HIS A 215 11.23 -6.69 -13.25
N MET A 216 10.07 -6.03 -13.36
CA MET A 216 8.85 -6.61 -13.93
C MET A 216 8.45 -5.87 -15.22
N SER A 217 7.70 -6.56 -16.08
CA SER A 217 7.14 -5.98 -17.30
C SER A 217 5.97 -5.02 -16.99
N SER A 218 5.62 -4.15 -17.95
CA SER A 218 4.47 -3.26 -17.81
C SER A 218 3.16 -4.02 -17.57
N VAL A 219 3.00 -5.21 -18.16
CA VAL A 219 1.82 -6.07 -17.96
C VAL A 219 1.76 -6.57 -16.52
N GLU A 220 2.88 -7.01 -15.97
CA GLU A 220 2.98 -7.46 -14.58
C GLU A 220 2.74 -6.29 -13.59
N TYR A 221 3.22 -5.08 -13.90
CA TYR A 221 2.94 -3.90 -13.09
C TYR A 221 1.47 -3.47 -13.11
N ILE A 222 0.78 -3.62 -14.24
CA ILE A 222 -0.67 -3.41 -14.33
C ILE A 222 -1.40 -4.41 -13.44
N SER A 223 -1.00 -5.68 -13.45
CA SER A 223 -1.54 -6.71 -12.56
C SER A 223 -1.27 -6.40 -11.09
N HIS A 224 -0.05 -6.00 -10.75
CA HIS A 224 0.35 -5.60 -9.40
C HIS A 224 -0.50 -4.44 -8.87
N MET A 225 -0.67 -3.36 -9.63
CA MET A 225 -1.52 -2.22 -9.26
C MET A 225 -2.98 -2.66 -9.04
N SER A 226 -3.49 -3.50 -9.94
CA SER A 226 -4.88 -3.95 -9.89
C SER A 226 -5.15 -4.83 -8.66
N LEU A 227 -4.23 -5.72 -8.33
CA LEU A 227 -4.29 -6.60 -7.18
C LEU A 227 -4.22 -5.82 -5.86
N TRP A 228 -3.32 -4.85 -5.76
CA TRP A 228 -3.26 -3.97 -4.58
C TRP A 228 -4.52 -3.11 -4.44
N ALA A 229 -5.04 -2.59 -5.55
CA ALA A 229 -6.26 -1.80 -5.55
C ALA A 229 -7.49 -2.60 -5.10
N ILE A 230 -7.71 -3.79 -5.69
CA ILE A 230 -8.85 -4.64 -5.31
C ILE A 230 -8.72 -5.14 -3.87
N ALA A 231 -7.49 -5.39 -3.40
CA ALA A 231 -7.21 -5.86 -2.05
C ALA A 231 -7.32 -4.77 -0.96
N LYS A 232 -7.63 -3.52 -1.32
CA LYS A 232 -7.63 -2.38 -0.38
C LYS A 232 -6.28 -2.22 0.34
N ALA A 233 -5.20 -2.60 -0.34
CA ALA A 233 -3.85 -2.41 0.15
C ALA A 233 -3.48 -0.92 0.13
N PRO A 234 -2.57 -0.47 1.01
CA PRO A 234 -1.90 0.81 0.83
C PRO A 234 -1.25 0.92 -0.54
N LEU A 235 -1.40 2.08 -1.19
CA LEU A 235 -0.74 2.35 -2.47
C LEU A 235 0.46 3.27 -2.22
N LEU A 236 1.55 2.67 -1.74
CA LEU A 236 2.82 3.35 -1.54
C LEU A 236 3.74 3.11 -2.74
N ILE A 237 4.04 4.16 -3.49
CA ILE A 237 5.01 4.12 -4.60
C ILE A 237 6.40 3.84 -4.03
N GLY A 238 7.09 2.82 -4.56
CA GLY A 238 8.45 2.45 -4.18
C GLY A 238 9.53 2.80 -5.23
N CYS A 239 9.19 3.52 -6.30
CA CYS A 239 10.16 3.91 -7.34
C CYS A 239 10.63 5.38 -7.22
N ASP A 240 11.60 5.76 -8.05
CA ASP A 240 12.02 7.16 -8.20
C ASP A 240 10.98 7.96 -9.00
N VAL A 241 10.15 8.71 -8.28
CA VAL A 241 9.12 9.57 -8.87
C VAL A 241 9.68 10.79 -9.62
N THR A 242 10.97 11.12 -9.44
CA THR A 242 11.62 12.22 -10.16
C THR A 242 12.00 11.84 -11.59
N ASN A 243 12.03 10.53 -11.90
CA ASN A 243 12.46 10.00 -13.18
C ASN A 243 11.63 8.77 -13.62
N MET A 244 10.31 8.91 -13.63
CA MET A 244 9.42 7.84 -14.11
C MET A 244 9.27 7.82 -15.62
N SER A 245 9.09 6.63 -16.18
CA SER A 245 8.61 6.47 -17.55
C SER A 245 7.14 6.93 -17.67
N ALA A 246 6.72 7.28 -18.89
CA ALA A 246 5.31 7.61 -19.16
C ALA A 246 4.37 6.42 -18.85
N ASP A 247 4.83 5.18 -19.08
CA ASP A 247 4.06 3.97 -18.77
C ASP A 247 3.88 3.80 -17.25
N THR A 248 4.95 4.00 -16.47
CA THR A 248 4.91 3.99 -15.00
C THR A 248 3.91 5.02 -14.49
N LEU A 249 4.01 6.27 -14.98
CA LEU A 249 3.09 7.33 -14.57
C LEU A 249 1.64 6.99 -14.95
N LYS A 250 1.40 6.42 -16.14
CA LYS A 250 0.06 6.00 -16.57
C LYS A 250 -0.54 4.94 -15.64
N ILE A 251 0.26 3.96 -15.21
CA ILE A 251 -0.20 2.92 -14.27
C ILE A 251 -0.58 3.56 -12.93
N LEU A 252 0.32 4.39 -12.38
CA LEU A 252 0.14 5.02 -11.08
C LEU A 252 -0.93 6.12 -11.06
N THR A 253 -1.38 6.63 -12.21
CA THR A 253 -2.37 7.72 -12.27
C THR A 253 -3.74 7.29 -12.79
N ASN A 254 -3.98 5.99 -12.99
CA ASN A 254 -5.29 5.49 -13.39
C ASN A 254 -6.32 5.72 -12.26
N GLN A 255 -7.15 6.75 -12.43
CA GLN A 255 -8.14 7.15 -11.43
C GLN A 255 -9.17 6.06 -11.15
N GLU A 256 -9.62 5.31 -12.15
CA GLU A 256 -10.69 4.32 -11.95
C GLU A 256 -10.22 3.13 -11.10
N VAL A 257 -8.94 2.77 -11.23
CA VAL A 257 -8.31 1.73 -10.40
C VAL A 257 -8.06 2.26 -8.99
N ILE A 258 -7.62 3.52 -8.85
CA ILE A 258 -7.48 4.17 -7.55
C ILE A 258 -8.83 4.31 -6.85
N ASP A 259 -9.90 4.64 -7.58
CA ASP A 259 -11.26 4.77 -7.03
C ASP A 259 -11.78 3.43 -6.51
N VAL A 260 -11.38 2.31 -7.13
CA VAL A 260 -11.63 0.99 -6.54
C VAL A 260 -10.93 0.88 -5.20
N ASN A 261 -9.64 1.20 -5.11
CA ASN A 261 -8.92 1.15 -3.83
C ASN A 261 -9.61 2.04 -2.79
N GLN A 262 -9.92 3.28 -3.14
CA GLN A 262 -10.46 4.31 -2.27
C GLN A 262 -11.99 4.26 -2.07
N ASP A 263 -12.66 3.20 -2.56
CA ASP A 263 -14.12 3.06 -2.45
C ASP A 263 -14.58 3.15 -0.99
N ALA A 264 -15.65 3.92 -0.77
CA ALA A 264 -16.14 4.26 0.57
C ALA A 264 -16.68 3.05 1.35
N LEU A 265 -17.07 1.96 0.67
CA LEU A 265 -17.49 0.73 1.35
C LEU A 265 -16.30 0.08 2.07
N GLY A 266 -15.08 0.26 1.54
CA GLY A 266 -13.86 -0.17 2.20
C GLY A 266 -13.75 -1.68 2.42
N VAL A 267 -14.39 -2.49 1.57
CA VAL A 267 -14.33 -3.95 1.64
C VAL A 267 -13.21 -4.45 0.74
N GLN A 268 -12.27 -5.18 1.32
CA GLN A 268 -11.21 -5.86 0.57
C GLN A 268 -11.83 -6.91 -0.36
N GLY A 269 -11.57 -6.79 -1.66
CA GLY A 269 -11.92 -7.84 -2.62
C GLY A 269 -11.03 -9.06 -2.43
N LYS A 270 -11.55 -10.23 -2.79
CA LYS A 270 -10.90 -11.52 -2.57
C LYS A 270 -10.97 -12.42 -3.80
N LYS A 271 -10.06 -13.38 -3.86
CA LYS A 271 -10.09 -14.47 -4.85
C LYS A 271 -11.35 -15.31 -4.64
N ILE A 272 -12.23 -15.36 -5.63
CA ILE A 272 -13.47 -16.13 -5.61
C ILE A 272 -13.38 -17.40 -6.44
N ARG A 273 -12.45 -17.47 -7.40
CA ARG A 273 -12.18 -18.67 -8.19
C ARG A 273 -10.70 -18.80 -8.51
N LEU A 274 -10.22 -20.04 -8.42
CA LEU A 274 -8.87 -20.46 -8.80
C LEU A 274 -8.98 -21.70 -9.70
N ASP A 275 -8.57 -21.57 -10.96
CA ASP A 275 -8.36 -22.68 -11.88
C ASP A 275 -6.88 -23.10 -11.82
N LEU A 276 -6.60 -24.13 -11.02
CA LEU A 276 -5.25 -24.66 -10.83
C LEU A 276 -4.64 -25.27 -12.11
N GLN A 277 -5.46 -25.71 -13.06
CA GLN A 277 -4.94 -26.37 -14.26
C GLN A 277 -4.38 -25.36 -15.27
N ASN A 278 -5.03 -24.21 -15.37
CA ASN A 278 -4.66 -23.15 -16.31
C ASN A 278 -3.96 -21.97 -15.65
N ASP A 279 -3.86 -21.95 -14.31
CA ASP A 279 -3.30 -20.85 -13.51
C ASP A 279 -4.05 -19.53 -13.76
N LEU A 280 -5.38 -19.60 -13.62
CA LEU A 280 -6.30 -18.49 -13.87
C LEU A 280 -7.12 -18.19 -12.61
N GLU A 281 -7.36 -16.91 -12.36
CA GLU A 281 -8.08 -16.46 -11.18
C GLU A 281 -9.19 -15.47 -11.52
N VAL A 282 -10.22 -15.48 -10.68
CA VAL A 282 -11.21 -14.41 -10.60
C VAL A 282 -11.22 -13.88 -9.17
N TRP A 283 -11.07 -12.57 -9.05
CA TRP A 283 -11.24 -11.84 -7.80
C TRP A 283 -12.44 -10.93 -7.91
N ALA A 284 -13.13 -10.71 -6.80
CA ALA A 284 -14.23 -9.77 -6.75
C ALA A 284 -14.36 -9.09 -5.38
N GLY A 285 -14.98 -7.92 -5.38
CA GLY A 285 -15.38 -7.21 -4.16
C GLY A 285 -16.52 -6.23 -4.43
N PRO A 286 -17.41 -6.02 -3.45
CA PRO A 286 -18.49 -5.04 -3.58
C PRO A 286 -17.94 -3.61 -3.54
N LEU A 287 -18.64 -2.70 -4.22
CA LEU A 287 -18.40 -1.25 -4.18
C LEU A 287 -19.62 -0.53 -3.58
N ALA A 288 -19.41 0.67 -3.05
CA ALA A 288 -20.45 1.44 -2.35
C ALA A 288 -21.68 1.77 -3.22
N ASP A 289 -21.52 1.86 -4.54
CA ASP A 289 -22.59 2.20 -5.47
C ASP A 289 -23.41 0.97 -5.96
N GLY A 290 -23.24 -0.19 -5.31
CA GLY A 290 -23.91 -1.44 -5.63
C GLY A 290 -23.28 -2.22 -6.79
N ALA A 291 -22.20 -1.73 -7.37
CA ALA A 291 -21.41 -2.48 -8.34
C ALA A 291 -20.51 -3.53 -7.65
N GLN A 292 -20.00 -4.46 -8.45
CA GLN A 292 -18.89 -5.34 -8.11
C GLN A 292 -17.66 -4.89 -8.91
N VAL A 293 -16.51 -4.77 -8.26
CA VAL A 293 -15.23 -4.81 -8.99
C VAL A 293 -14.86 -6.27 -9.21
N VAL A 294 -14.42 -6.60 -10.42
CA VAL A 294 -13.96 -7.94 -10.78
C VAL A 294 -12.59 -7.84 -11.43
N LEU A 295 -11.66 -8.69 -11.02
CA LEU A 295 -10.36 -8.85 -11.66
C LEU A 295 -10.26 -10.26 -12.26
N LEU A 296 -10.11 -10.32 -13.58
CA LEU A 296 -9.82 -11.54 -14.32
C LEU A 296 -8.30 -11.61 -14.48
N PHE A 297 -7.66 -12.52 -13.75
CA PHE A 297 -6.22 -12.54 -13.62
C PHE A 297 -5.61 -13.80 -14.24
N ASN A 298 -4.78 -13.59 -15.27
CA ASN A 298 -4.03 -14.65 -15.92
C ASN A 298 -2.63 -14.73 -15.31
N ARG A 299 -2.40 -15.69 -14.42
CA ARG A 299 -1.06 -15.92 -13.82
C ARG A 299 -0.14 -16.74 -14.73
N SER A 300 -0.71 -17.39 -15.74
CA SER A 300 0.00 -18.30 -16.61
C SER A 300 0.93 -17.59 -17.60
N LEU A 301 1.84 -18.38 -18.20
CA LEU A 301 2.80 -17.94 -19.21
C LEU A 301 2.24 -17.82 -20.64
N ARG A 302 0.92 -17.89 -20.81
CA ARG A 302 0.26 -17.90 -22.13
C ARG A 302 -0.95 -16.98 -22.10
N THR A 303 -1.30 -16.38 -23.24
CA THR A 303 -2.56 -15.65 -23.38
C THR A 303 -3.74 -16.60 -23.17
N GLN A 304 -4.69 -16.21 -22.32
CA GLN A 304 -5.81 -17.05 -21.90
C GLN A 304 -7.13 -16.26 -21.91
N GLY A 305 -8.24 -16.98 -22.07
CA GLY A 305 -9.58 -16.41 -21.87
C GLY A 305 -10.08 -16.68 -20.45
N ILE A 306 -10.75 -15.71 -19.84
CA ILE A 306 -11.37 -15.88 -18.51
C ILE A 306 -12.79 -15.34 -18.55
N THR A 307 -13.74 -16.14 -18.05
CA THR A 307 -15.15 -15.78 -17.91
C THR A 307 -15.49 -15.54 -16.44
N VAL A 308 -16.27 -14.51 -16.15
CA VAL A 308 -16.94 -14.33 -14.85
C VAL A 308 -18.44 -14.48 -15.02
N PHE A 309 -19.04 -15.34 -14.20
CA PHE A 309 -20.48 -15.54 -14.15
C PHE A 309 -21.11 -14.65 -13.07
N TRP A 310 -22.31 -14.13 -13.31
CA TRP A 310 -23.06 -13.29 -12.37
C TRP A 310 -23.30 -13.97 -11.02
N THR A 311 -23.51 -15.28 -11.03
CA THR A 311 -23.67 -16.07 -9.82
C THR A 311 -22.41 -16.12 -8.95
N GLU A 312 -21.22 -16.00 -9.53
CA GLU A 312 -19.95 -15.94 -8.77
C GLU A 312 -19.81 -14.64 -7.98
N ILE A 313 -20.41 -13.55 -8.47
CA ILE A 313 -20.33 -12.21 -7.88
C ILE A 313 -21.61 -11.77 -7.17
N GLY A 314 -22.50 -12.73 -6.87
CA GLY A 314 -23.72 -12.50 -6.10
C GLY A 314 -24.88 -11.86 -6.87
N PHE A 315 -24.80 -11.78 -8.20
CA PHE A 315 -25.89 -11.31 -9.05
C PHE A 315 -26.78 -12.47 -9.53
N ASN A 316 -28.05 -12.15 -9.83
CA ASN A 316 -28.97 -13.10 -10.46
C ASN A 316 -28.57 -13.35 -11.92
N GLU A 317 -28.70 -14.58 -12.42
CA GLU A 317 -28.39 -14.90 -13.83
C GLU A 317 -29.20 -14.06 -14.84
N LYS A 318 -30.44 -13.70 -14.50
CA LYS A 318 -31.31 -12.86 -15.32
C LYS A 318 -31.00 -11.37 -15.20
N GLN A 319 -30.13 -10.98 -14.27
CA GLN A 319 -29.73 -9.58 -14.08
C GLN A 319 -28.97 -9.09 -15.31
N ILE A 320 -29.44 -8.00 -15.91
CA ILE A 320 -28.67 -7.26 -16.90
C ILE A 320 -27.73 -6.33 -16.12
N ALA A 321 -26.45 -6.32 -16.46
CA ALA A 321 -25.47 -5.45 -15.83
C ALA A 321 -24.64 -4.71 -16.90
N THR A 322 -24.25 -3.48 -16.59
CA THR A 322 -23.26 -2.73 -17.38
C THR A 322 -21.87 -3.18 -16.99
N VAL A 323 -21.00 -3.40 -17.98
CA VAL A 323 -19.59 -3.77 -17.76
C VAL A 323 -18.70 -2.65 -18.28
N ARG A 324 -17.77 -2.19 -17.44
CA ARG A 324 -16.76 -1.18 -17.78
C ARG A 324 -15.37 -1.72 -17.53
N ASP A 325 -14.46 -1.58 -18.50
CA ASP A 325 -13.04 -1.91 -18.37
C ASP A 325 -12.27 -0.68 -17.83
N LEU A 326 -11.67 -0.84 -16.66
CA LEU A 326 -11.04 0.27 -15.92
C LEU A 326 -9.66 0.65 -16.46
N TRP A 327 -9.00 -0.24 -17.20
CA TRP A 327 -7.70 0.04 -17.82
C TRP A 327 -7.84 0.60 -19.24
N LYS A 328 -8.90 0.20 -19.94
CA LYS A 328 -9.24 0.76 -21.26
C LYS A 328 -10.09 2.03 -21.17
N HIS A 329 -10.64 2.34 -20.00
CA HIS A 329 -11.60 3.43 -19.79
C HIS A 329 -12.84 3.31 -20.69
N GLU A 330 -13.28 2.07 -20.96
CA GLU A 330 -14.28 1.76 -21.98
C GLU A 330 -15.51 1.08 -21.38
N ASP A 331 -16.70 1.56 -21.77
CA ASP A 331 -17.95 0.87 -21.47
C ASP A 331 -18.16 -0.24 -22.49
N LEU A 332 -18.06 -1.50 -22.05
CA LEU A 332 -18.14 -2.68 -22.91
C LEU A 332 -19.58 -3.06 -23.28
N GLY A 333 -20.56 -2.39 -22.69
CA GLY A 333 -21.98 -2.58 -22.96
C GLY A 333 -22.73 -3.30 -21.85
N ASN A 334 -23.87 -3.92 -22.22
CA ASN A 334 -24.76 -4.61 -21.30
C ASN A 334 -24.64 -6.12 -21.49
N PHE A 335 -24.46 -6.83 -20.39
CA PHE A 335 -24.31 -8.28 -20.37
C PHE A 335 -25.33 -8.90 -19.42
N GLN A 336 -25.68 -10.15 -19.67
CA GLN A 336 -26.54 -10.97 -18.84
C GLN A 336 -25.83 -12.32 -18.64
N GLN A 337 -26.03 -12.96 -17.50
CA GLN A 337 -25.41 -14.23 -17.07
C GLN A 337 -23.89 -14.20 -16.86
N TYR A 338 -23.10 -13.65 -17.78
CA TYR A 338 -21.64 -13.64 -17.70
C TYR A 338 -21.01 -12.54 -18.56
N TYR A 339 -19.72 -12.30 -18.31
CA TYR A 339 -18.82 -11.60 -19.21
C TYR A 339 -17.58 -12.48 -19.48
N ASN A 340 -17.13 -12.54 -20.73
CA ASN A 340 -15.95 -13.31 -21.13
C ASN A 340 -14.89 -12.41 -21.77
N ALA A 341 -13.75 -12.25 -21.10
CA ALA A 341 -12.56 -11.68 -21.71
C ALA A 341 -11.83 -12.79 -22.48
N THR A 342 -11.87 -12.73 -23.81
CA THR A 342 -11.41 -13.82 -24.69
C THR A 342 -9.89 -13.92 -24.79
N ALA A 343 -9.16 -12.86 -24.47
CA ALA A 343 -7.71 -12.82 -24.53
C ALA A 343 -7.17 -11.86 -23.46
N ILE A 344 -6.48 -12.42 -22.48
CA ILE A 344 -5.73 -11.73 -21.45
C ILE A 344 -4.30 -12.20 -21.59
N ASP A 345 -3.36 -11.27 -21.77
CA ASP A 345 -1.94 -11.60 -21.95
C ASP A 345 -1.39 -12.39 -20.77
N SER A 346 -0.28 -13.10 -21.01
CA SER A 346 0.51 -13.73 -19.96
C SER A 346 0.77 -12.74 -18.82
N HIS A 347 0.53 -13.15 -17.58
CA HIS A 347 0.67 -12.32 -16.37
C HIS A 347 -0.24 -11.07 -16.34
N GLY A 348 -1.18 -10.94 -17.28
CA GLY A 348 -2.05 -9.78 -17.42
C GLY A 348 -3.38 -9.90 -16.67
N VAL A 349 -4.09 -8.78 -16.63
CA VAL A 349 -5.42 -8.69 -16.02
C VAL A 349 -6.40 -7.95 -16.92
N VAL A 350 -7.68 -8.25 -16.72
CA VAL A 350 -8.79 -7.36 -17.09
C VAL A 350 -9.51 -6.98 -15.80
N MET A 351 -9.55 -5.68 -15.50
CA MET A 351 -10.20 -5.14 -14.30
C MET A 351 -11.50 -4.46 -14.71
N LEU A 352 -12.61 -4.93 -14.15
CA LEU A 352 -13.95 -4.55 -14.53
C LEU A 352 -14.70 -3.92 -13.37
N LYS A 353 -15.51 -2.90 -13.64
CA LYS A 353 -16.63 -2.52 -12.78
C LYS A 353 -17.92 -3.01 -13.42
N ILE A 354 -18.67 -3.82 -12.67
CA ILE A 354 -19.88 -4.49 -13.13
C ILE A 354 -21.05 -4.03 -12.26
N LYS A 355 -22.01 -3.33 -12.86
CA LYS A 355 -23.11 -2.71 -12.13
C LYS A 355 -24.47 -3.24 -12.62
N PRO A 356 -25.33 -3.77 -11.73
CA PRO A 356 -26.68 -4.15 -12.09
C PRO A 356 -27.45 -2.96 -12.67
N LYS A 357 -28.16 -3.17 -13.77
CA LYS A 357 -29.19 -2.23 -14.22
C LYS A 357 -30.43 -2.40 -13.35
N LEU A 358 -30.92 -1.28 -12.82
CA LEU A 358 -32.21 -1.20 -12.13
C LEU A 358 -33.36 -1.49 -13.07
#